data_AF-G7H044-F1
#
_entry.id   AF-G7H044-F1
#
_cell.length_a   1.000
_cell.length_b   1.000
_cell.length_c   1.000
_cell.angle_alpha   90.00
_cell.angle_beta   90.00
_cell.angle_gamma   90.00
#
_symmetry.space_group_name_H-M   'P 1'
#
loop_
_entity.id
_entity.type
_entity.pdbx_description
1 polymer ?
#
loop_
_entity_poly.entity_id
_entity_poly.type
_entity_poly.pdbx_seq_one_letter_code
_entity_poly.pdbx_strand_id
1 'polypeptide(L)'
;MSTPKDVLAERSDWVMLGAGGLFEQQRAQQELGAEVARALPPEAESAVLAASMLTLAGQVGVQIAYADGRWERFAGDANVFFGPLKRLREAMYQDGLGTWYSAVLRVGRSGAVDGQFNYDEEPKWAEPVAPGFYAADLARFPRDEENQPAWLRAMVAQTRDSELPPPGTVGAVESGRRDDTAEGRASTGLRLVNQSGVMRWYESGRVRLRLQAVGGAERAWLVWAAVDRRSVGLAMAMYDFVDWCADELGVDAAGDRSWHNEFGFRLATDDPDVVAIETNRFIQSWSSIGTADPGSAVIADDIWYAVAPG
;
A
#
# COMPACT_ATOMS: atom_id res chain seq x y z
N MET A 1 10.03 49.09 29.52
CA MET A 1 9.08 48.59 28.50
C MET A 1 9.90 48.11 27.34
N SER A 2 10.22 46.81 27.31
CA SER A 2 10.96 46.18 26.22
C SER A 2 9.99 45.73 25.13
N THR A 3 10.41 45.78 23.87
CA THR A 3 9.54 45.45 22.73
C THR A 3 9.33 43.94 22.59
N PRO A 4 8.27 43.47 21.90
CA PRO A 4 7.98 42.04 21.72
C PRO A 4 9.11 41.22 21.05
N LYS A 5 10.06 41.89 20.40
CA LYS A 5 11.26 41.27 19.81
C LYS A 5 12.31 40.86 20.86
N ASP A 6 12.31 41.50 22.02
CA ASP A 6 13.35 41.32 23.05
C ASP A 6 13.02 40.17 24.03
N VAL A 7 11.80 39.62 23.99
CA VAL A 7 11.35 38.49 24.84
C VAL A 7 11.66 37.12 24.23
N LEU A 8 12.05 37.06 22.95
CA LEU A 8 12.31 35.80 22.23
C LEU A 8 13.80 35.36 22.26
N ALA A 9 14.69 36.09 22.93
CA ALA A 9 16.13 35.83 22.89
C ALA A 9 16.71 35.07 24.11
N GLU A 10 15.93 34.73 25.14
CA GLU A 10 16.49 34.18 26.41
C GLU A 10 15.86 32.86 26.89
N ARG A 11 15.61 31.91 25.97
CA ARG A 11 15.30 30.51 26.34
C ARG A 11 16.07 29.52 25.48
N SER A 12 17.37 29.44 25.76
CA SER A 12 18.23 28.32 25.41
C SER A 12 17.81 27.11 26.24
N ASP A 13 17.07 26.17 25.64
CA ASP A 13 16.92 24.74 26.02
C ASP A 13 15.71 24.09 25.31
N TRP A 14 15.59 24.29 23.99
CA TRP A 14 14.69 23.52 23.15
C TRP A 14 15.48 22.77 22.09
N VAL A 15 15.46 21.44 22.14
CA VAL A 15 15.70 20.63 20.94
C VAL A 15 14.49 20.88 20.04
N MET A 16 14.69 21.66 18.99
CA MET A 16 13.72 21.85 17.92
C MET A 16 13.50 20.49 17.25
N LEU A 17 12.43 19.77 17.62
CA LEU A 17 11.76 18.88 16.67
C LEU A 17 11.34 19.79 15.51
N GLY A 18 12.09 19.73 14.41
CA GLY A 18 12.17 20.81 13.42
C GLY A 18 10.81 21.25 12.92
N ALA A 19 10.52 22.55 13.05
CA ALA A 19 9.36 23.22 12.46
C ALA A 19 9.25 23.07 10.92
N GLY A 20 10.25 22.47 10.26
CA GLY A 20 10.21 22.13 8.84
C GLY A 20 9.58 20.77 8.51
N GLY A 21 9.57 19.79 9.42
CA GLY A 21 9.18 18.41 9.05
C GLY A 21 7.74 18.28 8.54
N LEU A 22 6.77 18.73 9.35
CA LEU A 22 5.35 18.68 8.98
C LEU A 22 5.01 19.64 7.82
N PHE A 23 5.65 20.80 7.78
CA PHE A 23 5.40 21.81 6.74
C PHE A 23 5.95 21.37 5.37
N GLU A 24 7.18 20.85 5.33
CA GLU A 24 7.77 20.30 4.11
C GLU A 24 7.04 19.04 3.66
N GLN A 25 6.57 18.19 4.60
CA GLN A 25 5.72 17.05 4.26
C GLN A 25 4.42 17.52 3.62
N GLN A 26 3.72 18.49 4.22
CA GLN A 26 2.46 19.02 3.70
C GLN A 26 2.66 19.66 2.32
N ARG A 27 3.76 20.38 2.12
CA ARG A 27 4.13 20.95 0.82
C ARG A 27 4.39 19.87 -0.22
N ALA A 28 5.18 18.84 0.10
CA ALA A 28 5.45 17.73 -0.80
C ALA A 28 4.16 16.97 -1.17
N GLN A 29 3.25 16.79 -0.21
CA GLN A 29 1.92 16.22 -0.46
C GLN A 29 1.08 17.11 -1.38
N GLN A 30 1.07 18.44 -1.18
CA GLN A 30 0.35 19.36 -2.08
C GLN A 30 0.92 19.34 -3.51
N GLU A 31 2.24 19.27 -3.66
CA GLU A 31 2.88 19.17 -4.98
C GLU A 31 2.53 17.85 -5.69
N LEU A 32 2.61 16.71 -4.98
CA LEU A 32 2.15 15.43 -5.53
C LEU A 32 0.66 15.48 -5.90
N GLY A 33 -0.15 16.03 -5.00
CA GLY A 33 -1.59 16.18 -5.17
C GLY A 33 -1.95 16.97 -6.42
N ALA A 34 -1.26 18.09 -6.65
CA ALA A 34 -1.45 18.94 -7.82
C ALA A 34 -1.03 18.25 -9.13
N GLU A 35 0.10 17.53 -9.13
CA GLU A 35 0.56 16.78 -10.30
C GLU A 35 -0.42 15.67 -10.69
N VAL A 36 -0.87 14.88 -9.70
CA VAL A 36 -1.83 13.81 -9.94
C VAL A 36 -3.18 14.38 -10.38
N ALA A 37 -3.71 15.40 -9.69
CA ALA A 37 -5.00 15.99 -10.05
C ALA A 37 -5.02 16.57 -11.48
N ARG A 38 -3.89 17.08 -11.97
CA ARG A 38 -3.72 17.55 -13.35
C ARG A 38 -3.70 16.41 -14.37
N ALA A 39 -3.12 15.27 -14.00
CA ALA A 39 -3.00 14.10 -14.86
C ALA A 39 -4.30 13.29 -14.94
N LEU A 40 -5.15 13.39 -13.92
CA LEU A 40 -6.38 12.62 -13.84
C LEU A 40 -7.43 13.03 -14.92
N PRO A 41 -8.13 12.08 -15.57
CA PRO A 41 -9.23 12.36 -16.49
C PRO A 41 -10.34 13.20 -15.83
N PRO A 42 -11.08 14.06 -16.57
CA PRO A 42 -12.10 14.95 -16.00
C PRO A 42 -13.15 14.25 -15.13
N GLU A 43 -13.56 13.05 -15.52
CA GLU A 43 -14.61 12.25 -14.91
C GLU A 43 -14.12 11.36 -13.75
N ALA A 44 -12.80 11.29 -13.52
CA ALA A 44 -12.26 10.52 -12.40
C ALA A 44 -12.46 11.25 -11.06
N GLU A 45 -12.68 10.48 -9.99
CA GLU A 45 -12.83 11.02 -8.64
C GLU A 45 -11.47 11.08 -7.92
N SER A 46 -10.63 10.07 -8.11
CA SER A 46 -9.33 9.97 -7.45
C SER A 46 -8.34 9.08 -8.20
N ALA A 47 -7.07 9.15 -7.81
CA ALA A 47 -6.04 8.17 -8.15
C ALA A 47 -5.59 7.44 -6.89
N VAL A 48 -5.13 6.21 -7.04
CA VAL A 48 -4.34 5.48 -6.05
C VAL A 48 -2.99 5.16 -6.66
N LEU A 49 -1.92 5.65 -6.03
CA LEU A 49 -0.54 5.41 -6.41
C LEU A 49 0.05 4.40 -5.44
N ALA A 50 0.64 3.33 -5.99
CA ALA A 50 1.47 2.41 -5.24
C ALA A 50 2.92 2.60 -5.68
N ALA A 51 3.78 3.06 -4.77
CA ALA A 51 5.17 3.37 -5.06
C ALA A 51 6.11 2.47 -4.25
N SER A 52 7.10 1.87 -4.90
CA SER A 52 8.31 1.34 -4.23
C SER A 52 9.50 2.18 -4.66
N MET A 53 10.33 2.59 -3.71
CA MET A 53 11.35 3.60 -3.94
C MET A 53 12.64 3.28 -3.19
N LEU A 54 13.74 3.59 -3.86
CA LEU A 54 15.08 3.79 -3.32
C LEU A 54 15.63 5.07 -3.98
N THR A 55 16.80 5.51 -3.55
CA THR A 55 17.47 6.66 -4.13
C THR A 55 17.76 6.47 -5.62
N LEU A 56 18.14 5.26 -6.03
CA LEU A 56 18.55 4.93 -7.41
C LEU A 56 17.57 4.03 -8.18
N ALA A 57 16.46 3.61 -7.55
CA ALA A 57 15.41 2.83 -8.20
C ALA A 57 14.03 3.29 -7.74
N GLY A 58 13.06 3.22 -8.63
CA GLY A 58 11.68 3.56 -8.30
C GLY A 58 10.73 2.85 -9.25
N GLN A 59 9.58 2.43 -8.72
CA GLN A 59 8.44 2.01 -9.51
C GLN A 59 7.19 2.68 -8.94
N VAL A 60 6.24 3.00 -9.81
CA VAL A 60 4.95 3.52 -9.41
C VAL A 60 3.86 2.91 -10.30
N GLY A 61 2.90 2.23 -9.66
CA GLY A 61 1.63 1.83 -10.26
C GLY A 61 0.57 2.87 -9.94
N VAL A 62 -0.31 3.18 -10.89
CA VAL A 62 -1.37 4.16 -10.69
C VAL A 62 -2.68 3.61 -11.21
N GLN A 63 -3.68 3.59 -10.34
CA GLN A 63 -5.06 3.19 -10.62
C GLN A 63 -5.97 4.41 -10.48
N ILE A 64 -6.91 4.58 -11.39
CA ILE A 64 -7.84 5.71 -11.47
C ILE A 64 -9.21 5.23 -11.04
N ALA A 65 -9.84 5.92 -10.11
CA ALA A 65 -11.17 5.59 -9.61
C ALA A 65 -12.21 6.58 -10.13
N TYR A 66 -13.35 6.08 -10.60
CA TYR A 66 -14.49 6.85 -11.07
C TYR A 66 -15.68 6.77 -10.10
N ALA A 67 -16.58 7.74 -10.16
CA ALA A 67 -17.73 7.83 -9.26
C ALA A 67 -18.76 6.70 -9.46
N ASP A 68 -18.75 6.05 -10.61
CA ASP A 68 -19.57 4.87 -10.93
C ASP A 68 -18.98 3.56 -10.38
N GLY A 69 -17.85 3.63 -9.66
CA GLY A 69 -17.15 2.49 -9.10
C GLY A 69 -16.15 1.82 -10.06
N ARG A 70 -16.05 2.29 -11.30
CA ARG A 70 -15.07 1.79 -12.27
C ARG A 70 -13.64 2.15 -11.85
N TRP A 71 -12.71 1.28 -12.19
CA TRP A 71 -11.28 1.51 -12.05
C TRP A 71 -10.55 1.27 -13.36
N GLU A 72 -9.54 2.07 -13.63
CA GLU A 72 -8.68 1.89 -14.79
C GLU A 72 -7.22 2.14 -14.43
N ARG A 73 -6.32 1.35 -15.02
CA ARG A 73 -4.91 1.66 -14.96
C ARG A 73 -4.67 3.02 -15.62
N PHE A 74 -3.89 3.87 -14.96
CA PHE A 74 -3.48 5.14 -15.53
C PHE A 74 -2.73 4.90 -16.85
N ALA A 75 -3.31 5.39 -17.95
CA ALA A 75 -2.76 5.20 -19.28
C ALA A 75 -1.65 6.21 -19.63
N GLY A 76 -1.43 7.23 -18.80
CA GLY A 76 -0.41 8.26 -19.02
C GLY A 76 0.98 7.84 -18.56
N ASP A 77 1.95 8.75 -18.73
CA ASP A 77 3.31 8.54 -18.24
C ASP A 77 3.37 8.70 -16.72
N ALA A 78 3.41 7.59 -15.99
CA ALA A 78 3.51 7.60 -14.54
C ALA A 78 4.86 8.14 -14.02
N ASN A 79 5.89 8.27 -14.88
CA ASN A 79 7.20 8.77 -14.46
C ASN A 79 7.14 10.22 -13.94
N VAL A 80 6.13 10.99 -14.36
CA VAL A 80 5.92 12.37 -13.88
C VAL A 80 5.73 12.44 -12.37
N PHE A 81 5.29 11.35 -11.73
CA PHE A 81 5.06 11.30 -10.29
C PHE A 81 6.34 11.01 -9.47
N PHE A 82 7.44 10.55 -10.09
CA PHE A 82 8.67 10.25 -9.34
C PHE A 82 9.30 11.49 -8.72
N GLY A 83 9.25 12.65 -9.38
CA GLY A 83 9.78 13.90 -8.83
C GLY A 83 9.09 14.28 -7.52
N PRO A 84 7.75 14.44 -7.50
CA PRO A 84 7.00 14.67 -6.27
C PRO A 84 7.17 13.57 -5.21
N LEU A 85 7.17 12.28 -5.59
CA LEU A 85 7.40 11.17 -4.65
C LEU A 85 8.78 11.21 -3.99
N LYS A 86 9.84 11.59 -4.73
CA LYS A 86 11.18 11.79 -4.17
C LYS A 86 11.19 12.93 -3.15
N ARG A 87 10.54 14.05 -3.45
CA ARG A 87 10.42 15.16 -2.48
C ARG A 87 9.62 14.77 -1.25
N LEU A 88 8.59 13.94 -1.41
CA LEU A 88 7.85 13.38 -0.28
C LEU A 88 8.73 12.47 0.58
N ARG A 89 9.60 11.63 0.00
CA ARG A 89 10.62 10.88 0.76
C ARG A 89 11.56 11.80 1.53
N GLU A 90 12.07 12.83 0.87
CA GLU A 90 13.01 13.77 1.49
C GLU A 90 12.35 14.52 2.65
N ALA A 91 11.10 14.95 2.49
CA ALA A 91 10.35 15.64 3.54
C ALA A 91 9.96 14.73 4.72
N MET A 92 9.81 13.43 4.48
CA MET A 92 9.43 12.44 5.50
C MET A 92 10.63 11.70 6.10
N TYR A 93 11.85 12.03 5.68
CA TYR A 93 13.06 11.49 6.29
C TYR A 93 13.18 11.95 7.74
N GLN A 94 13.47 10.99 8.61
CA GLN A 94 13.76 11.22 10.02
C GLN A 94 15.15 10.67 10.34
N ASP A 95 15.95 11.47 11.06
CA ASP A 95 17.29 11.05 11.47
C ASP A 95 17.22 9.79 12.33
N GLY A 96 18.13 8.85 12.11
CA GLY A 96 18.15 7.53 12.77
C GLY A 96 17.04 6.56 12.37
N LEU A 97 15.90 7.02 11.84
CA LEU A 97 14.81 6.15 11.37
C LEU A 97 14.84 5.90 9.85
N GLY A 98 15.33 6.86 9.07
CA GLY A 98 15.30 6.84 7.61
C GLY A 98 14.00 7.39 7.03
N THR A 99 13.72 7.03 5.77
CA THR A 99 12.45 7.32 5.07
C THR A 99 11.76 6.02 4.64
N TRP A 100 10.48 6.09 4.32
CA TRP A 100 9.68 4.97 3.82
C TRP A 100 10.26 4.33 2.55
N TYR A 101 10.16 3.00 2.39
CA TYR A 101 10.57 2.21 1.23
C TYR A 101 9.44 2.02 0.20
N SER A 102 8.20 1.91 0.66
CA SER A 102 7.03 1.91 -0.20
C SER A 102 5.88 2.73 0.39
N ALA A 103 4.97 3.19 -0.46
CA ALA A 103 3.83 3.99 -0.07
C ALA A 103 2.60 3.67 -0.94
N VAL A 104 1.42 3.71 -0.33
CA VAL A 104 0.13 3.71 -1.04
C VAL A 104 -0.53 5.05 -0.78
N LEU A 105 -0.76 5.82 -1.83
CA LEU A 105 -1.21 7.20 -1.75
C LEU A 105 -2.51 7.36 -2.55
N ARG A 106 -3.57 7.81 -1.91
CA ARG A 106 -4.78 8.26 -2.61
C ARG A 106 -4.68 9.75 -2.85
N VAL A 107 -4.93 10.17 -4.08
CA VAL A 107 -5.10 11.58 -4.41
C VAL A 107 -6.50 11.84 -4.95
N GLY A 108 -7.28 12.64 -4.25
CA GLY A 108 -8.60 13.06 -4.72
C GLY A 108 -8.51 14.11 -5.83
N ARG A 109 -9.61 14.34 -6.55
CA ARG A 109 -9.74 15.41 -7.56
C ARG A 109 -9.33 16.80 -7.07
N SER A 110 -9.53 17.09 -5.78
CA SER A 110 -9.12 18.33 -5.13
C SER A 110 -7.60 18.48 -4.96
N GLY A 111 -6.83 17.42 -5.21
CA GLY A 111 -5.41 17.33 -4.88
C GLY A 111 -5.13 16.95 -3.42
N ALA A 112 -6.16 16.64 -2.62
CA ALA A 112 -5.96 16.11 -1.28
C ALA A 112 -5.27 14.75 -1.33
N VAL A 113 -4.23 14.56 -0.51
CA VAL A 113 -3.41 13.34 -0.47
C VAL A 113 -3.57 12.65 0.88
N ASP A 114 -4.01 11.39 0.84
CA ASP A 114 -4.02 10.47 1.98
C ASP A 114 -3.05 9.32 1.69
N GLY A 115 -2.38 8.77 2.71
CA GLY A 115 -1.30 7.82 2.46
C GLY A 115 -0.99 6.86 3.58
N GLN A 116 -0.52 5.67 3.23
CA GLN A 116 0.14 4.70 4.11
C GLN A 116 1.58 4.53 3.65
N PHE A 117 2.50 4.40 4.60
CA PHE A 117 3.94 4.36 4.34
C PHE A 117 4.58 3.19 5.07
N ASN A 118 5.37 2.40 4.34
CA ASN A 118 6.11 1.27 4.88
C ASN A 118 7.58 1.67 5.09
N TYR A 119 8.08 1.53 6.32
CA TYR A 119 9.47 1.83 6.69
C TYR A 119 10.34 0.59 6.88
N ASP A 120 9.75 -0.59 7.00
CA ASP A 120 10.39 -1.74 7.64
C ASP A 120 10.44 -2.97 6.75
N GLU A 121 9.54 -3.08 5.79
CA GLU A 121 9.47 -4.24 4.90
C GLU A 121 10.22 -4.01 3.61
N GLU A 122 10.83 -5.08 3.10
CA GLU A 122 11.52 -5.04 1.82
C GLU A 122 10.55 -4.63 0.72
N PRO A 123 10.82 -3.53 -0.01
CA PRO A 123 9.97 -3.11 -1.11
C PRO A 123 9.94 -4.22 -2.16
N LYS A 124 8.73 -4.60 -2.59
CA LYS A 124 8.56 -5.46 -3.75
C LYS A 124 8.90 -4.68 -5.01
N TRP A 125 9.51 -5.35 -5.98
CA TRP A 125 9.88 -4.80 -7.27
C TRP A 125 9.37 -5.73 -8.37
N ALA A 126 8.92 -5.16 -9.48
CA ALA A 126 8.61 -5.94 -10.67
C ALA A 126 9.85 -6.69 -11.20
N GLU A 127 11.03 -6.07 -11.08
CA GLU A 127 12.32 -6.66 -11.44
C GLU A 127 13.29 -6.57 -10.26
N PRO A 128 14.14 -7.60 -10.03
CA PRO A 128 15.11 -7.57 -8.94
C PRO A 128 16.01 -6.33 -8.98
N VAL A 129 16.10 -5.63 -7.84
CA VAL A 129 16.98 -4.45 -7.69
C VAL A 129 18.33 -4.87 -7.13
N ALA A 130 19.41 -4.32 -7.69
CA ALA A 130 20.78 -4.63 -7.27
C ALA A 130 21.03 -4.26 -5.79
N PRO A 131 21.73 -5.10 -5.00
CA PRO A 131 22.01 -4.84 -3.58
C PRO A 131 22.63 -3.46 -3.32
N GLY A 132 23.50 -2.98 -4.22
CA GLY A 132 24.16 -1.68 -4.09
C GLY A 132 23.21 -0.48 -4.08
N PHE A 133 21.99 -0.61 -4.61
CA PHE A 133 21.01 0.47 -4.59
C PHE A 133 20.40 0.64 -3.19
N TYR A 134 20.28 -0.44 -2.41
CA TYR A 134 19.88 -0.37 -1.00
C TYR A 134 20.97 0.27 -0.15
N ALA A 135 22.24 -0.04 -0.41
CA ALA A 135 23.37 0.61 0.26
C ALA A 135 23.43 2.12 -0.05
N ALA A 136 23.21 2.51 -1.31
CA ALA A 136 23.11 3.91 -1.70
C ALA A 136 21.93 4.62 -1.03
N ASP A 137 20.78 3.94 -0.91
CA ASP A 137 19.61 4.49 -0.21
C ASP A 137 19.85 4.67 1.28
N LEU A 138 20.49 3.70 1.95
CA LEU A 138 20.87 3.81 3.36
C LEU A 138 21.90 4.93 3.59
N ALA A 139 22.80 5.17 2.64
CA ALA A 139 23.74 6.29 2.71
C ALA A 139 23.04 7.66 2.57
N ARG A 140 21.97 7.74 1.76
CA ARG A 140 21.18 8.97 1.57
C ARG A 140 20.20 9.22 2.71
N PHE A 141 19.61 8.18 3.26
CA PHE A 141 18.65 8.21 4.36
C PHE A 141 19.14 7.31 5.50
N PRO A 142 20.13 7.78 6.29
CA PRO A 142 20.72 7.00 7.37
C PRO A 142 19.69 6.46 8.36
N ARG A 143 19.94 5.23 8.81
CA ARG A 143 19.16 4.51 9.82
C ARG A 143 20.09 3.99 10.91
N ASP A 144 19.67 4.12 12.16
CA ASP A 144 20.31 3.47 13.31
C ASP A 144 20.26 1.95 13.12
N GLU A 145 21.24 1.23 13.67
CA GLU A 145 21.35 -0.22 13.49
C GLU A 145 20.09 -0.99 13.93
N GLU A 146 19.39 -0.48 14.95
CA GLU A 146 18.13 -1.00 15.48
C GLU A 146 16.97 -0.84 14.48
N ASN A 147 17.00 0.23 13.67
CA ASN A 147 16.00 0.56 12.64
C ASN A 147 16.36 0.01 11.25
N GLN A 148 17.36 -0.87 11.17
CA GLN A 148 17.72 -1.59 9.96
C GLN A 148 17.13 -3.00 9.99
N PRO A 149 16.12 -3.31 9.17
CA PRO A 149 15.58 -4.66 9.07
C PRO A 149 16.65 -5.69 8.63
N ALA A 150 16.41 -6.97 8.94
CA ALA A 150 17.34 -8.04 8.60
C ALA A 150 17.64 -8.13 7.09
N TRP A 151 16.62 -7.95 6.25
CA TRP A 151 16.77 -7.95 4.80
C TRP A 151 17.68 -6.81 4.31
N LEU A 152 17.58 -5.62 4.92
CA LEU A 152 18.38 -4.45 4.52
C LEU A 152 19.86 -4.70 4.84
N ARG A 153 20.16 -5.20 6.05
CA ARG A 153 21.52 -5.58 6.43
C ARG A 153 22.10 -6.64 5.49
N ALA A 154 21.29 -7.61 5.08
CA ALA A 154 21.71 -8.64 4.13
C ALA A 154 22.04 -8.06 2.74
N MET A 155 21.25 -7.11 2.23
CA MET A 155 21.53 -6.44 0.94
C MET A 155 22.81 -5.57 1.01
N VAL A 156 22.99 -4.85 2.12
CA VAL A 156 24.21 -4.03 2.32
C VAL A 156 25.46 -4.90 2.45
N ALA A 157 25.37 -6.05 3.13
CA ALA A 157 26.48 -7.01 3.21
C ALA A 157 26.83 -7.57 1.82
N GLN A 158 25.82 -8.00 1.05
CA GLN A 158 26.02 -8.48 -0.33
C GLN A 158 26.69 -7.45 -1.24
N THR A 159 26.42 -6.16 -1.04
CA THR A 159 27.09 -5.08 -1.79
C THR A 159 28.59 -5.07 -1.56
N ARG A 160 29.02 -5.29 -0.32
CA ARG A 160 30.44 -5.31 0.06
C ARG A 160 31.16 -6.53 -0.52
N ASP A 161 30.46 -7.65 -0.65
CA ASP A 161 30.98 -8.88 -1.22
C ASP A 161 30.99 -8.88 -2.77
N SER A 162 30.27 -7.95 -3.40
CA SER A 162 30.13 -7.83 -4.86
C SER A 162 31.13 -6.85 -5.50
N GLU A 163 32.19 -6.45 -4.80
CA GLU A 163 33.34 -5.78 -5.44
C GLU A 163 33.92 -6.75 -6.51
N LEU A 164 33.58 -6.47 -7.77
CA LEU A 164 33.52 -7.41 -8.89
C LEU A 164 34.79 -8.24 -9.18
N PRO A 165 34.67 -9.54 -9.54
CA PRO A 165 35.68 -10.21 -10.35
C PRO A 165 35.65 -9.71 -11.82
N PRO A 166 36.78 -9.76 -12.57
CA PRO A 166 36.87 -9.20 -13.92
C PRO A 166 35.97 -9.92 -14.95
N PRO A 167 35.55 -9.23 -16.03
CA PRO A 167 34.52 -9.72 -16.94
C PRO A 167 35.05 -10.86 -17.81
N GLY A 168 34.42 -12.03 -17.68
CA GLY A 168 34.64 -13.15 -18.57
C GLY A 168 33.94 -14.43 -18.14
N THR A 169 32.72 -14.64 -18.66
CA THR A 169 32.21 -15.90 -19.26
C THR A 169 30.69 -15.90 -19.09
N VAL A 170 29.99 -15.51 -20.16
CA VAL A 170 28.54 -15.69 -20.28
C VAL A 170 28.31 -17.19 -20.52
N GLY A 171 27.86 -17.90 -19.49
CA GLY A 171 27.34 -19.26 -19.61
C GLY A 171 25.84 -19.21 -19.90
N ALA A 172 25.43 -19.84 -20.99
CA ALA A 172 24.05 -19.93 -21.46
C ALA A 172 23.10 -20.49 -20.38
N VAL A 173 21.88 -19.94 -20.31
CA VAL A 173 20.78 -20.55 -19.55
C VAL A 173 19.64 -20.86 -20.52
N GLU A 174 19.34 -22.15 -20.62
CA GLU A 174 18.30 -22.75 -21.44
C GLU A 174 16.90 -22.40 -20.94
N SER A 175 15.95 -22.29 -21.88
CA SER A 175 14.55 -22.03 -21.57
C SER A 175 13.86 -23.30 -21.07
N GLY A 176 13.44 -23.30 -19.81
CA GLY A 176 12.61 -24.35 -19.21
C GLY A 176 11.16 -23.91 -19.09
N ARG A 177 10.31 -24.41 -19.98
CA ARG A 177 8.84 -24.38 -19.89
C ARG A 177 8.41 -25.12 -18.60
N ARG A 178 7.63 -24.48 -17.73
CA ARG A 178 6.91 -25.18 -16.64
C ARG A 178 5.43 -25.28 -17.00
N ASP A 179 5.01 -26.50 -17.29
CA ASP A 179 3.69 -26.99 -16.87
C ASP A 179 3.74 -27.12 -15.35
N ASP A 180 2.73 -26.62 -14.64
CA ASP A 180 2.38 -27.16 -13.33
C ASP A 180 0.85 -27.18 -13.18
N THR A 181 0.36 -28.41 -13.16
CA THR A 181 -1.00 -28.87 -12.93
C THR A 181 -1.51 -28.54 -11.53
N ALA A 182 -2.83 -28.42 -11.43
CA ALA A 182 -3.59 -28.23 -10.19
C ALA A 182 -3.27 -29.28 -9.10
N GLU A 183 -2.79 -28.83 -7.94
CA GLU A 183 -2.76 -29.62 -6.71
C GLU A 183 -3.09 -28.77 -5.46
N GLY A 184 -4.06 -29.23 -4.67
CA GLY A 184 -4.13 -29.01 -3.23
C GLY A 184 -4.72 -27.69 -2.70
N ARG A 185 -6.05 -27.58 -2.65
CA ARG A 185 -6.74 -26.59 -1.80
C ARG A 185 -6.46 -26.90 -0.32
N ALA A 186 -5.36 -26.36 0.23
CA ALA A 186 -5.10 -26.34 1.66
C ALA A 186 -6.22 -25.55 2.36
N SER A 187 -6.73 -26.07 3.48
CA SER A 187 -7.74 -25.37 4.28
C SER A 187 -7.17 -24.04 4.79
N THR A 188 -7.70 -22.92 4.31
CA THR A 188 -7.28 -21.54 4.59
C THR A 188 -7.42 -21.10 6.07
N GLY A 189 -7.87 -22.00 6.95
CA GLY A 189 -8.17 -21.69 8.37
C GLY A 189 -9.33 -20.71 8.58
N LEU A 190 -9.93 -20.23 7.49
CA LEU A 190 -10.99 -19.22 7.49
C LEU A 190 -12.30 -19.80 8.01
N ARG A 191 -12.92 -19.11 8.97
CA ARG A 191 -14.16 -19.53 9.62
C ARG A 191 -15.19 -18.43 9.56
N LEU A 192 -16.43 -18.75 9.22
CA LEU A 192 -17.57 -17.87 9.41
C LEU A 192 -17.83 -17.72 10.92
N VAL A 193 -17.62 -16.53 11.46
CA VAL A 193 -17.76 -16.24 12.90
C VAL A 193 -19.12 -15.62 13.25
N ASN A 194 -19.77 -14.97 12.29
CA ASN A 194 -21.10 -14.39 12.47
C ASN A 194 -21.83 -14.23 11.12
N GLN A 195 -23.16 -14.26 11.14
CA GLN A 195 -24.03 -13.91 10.03
C GLN A 195 -25.29 -13.20 10.54
N SER A 196 -25.71 -12.13 9.86
CA SER A 196 -26.91 -11.37 10.20
C SER A 196 -27.50 -10.71 8.96
N GLY A 197 -28.64 -11.22 8.49
CA GLY A 197 -29.31 -10.71 7.28
C GLY A 197 -28.40 -10.78 6.05
N VAL A 198 -28.10 -9.62 5.46
CA VAL A 198 -27.19 -9.49 4.30
C VAL A 198 -25.72 -9.54 4.68
N MET A 199 -25.38 -9.61 5.97
CA MET A 199 -24.01 -9.53 6.46
C MET A 199 -23.44 -10.89 6.82
N ARG A 200 -22.15 -11.08 6.54
CA ARG A 200 -21.34 -12.21 6.98
C ARG A 200 -19.97 -11.74 7.45
N TRP A 201 -19.41 -12.42 8.46
CA TRP A 201 -18.07 -12.14 8.96
C TRP A 201 -17.23 -13.40 9.06
N TYR A 202 -16.00 -13.32 8.59
CA TYR A 202 -15.05 -14.43 8.58
C TYR A 202 -13.75 -14.05 9.28
N GLU A 203 -13.09 -15.04 9.87
CA GLU A 203 -11.80 -14.85 10.54
C GLU A 203 -10.83 -15.98 10.23
N SER A 204 -9.55 -15.62 10.03
CA SER A 204 -8.41 -16.54 9.95
C SER A 204 -7.19 -15.90 10.60
N GLY A 205 -6.90 -16.26 11.85
CA GLY A 205 -5.78 -15.68 12.61
C GLY A 205 -5.91 -14.16 12.78
N ARG A 206 -5.02 -13.41 12.11
CA ARG A 206 -4.99 -11.93 12.11
C ARG A 206 -5.97 -11.32 11.10
N VAL A 207 -6.45 -12.12 10.15
CA VAL A 207 -7.34 -11.69 9.05
C VAL A 207 -8.79 -11.70 9.52
N ARG A 208 -9.51 -10.63 9.20
CA ARG A 208 -10.95 -10.48 9.38
C ARG A 208 -11.56 -10.02 8.08
N LEU A 209 -12.66 -10.66 7.67
CA LEU A 209 -13.43 -10.26 6.50
C LEU A 209 -14.84 -9.87 6.91
N ARG A 210 -15.34 -8.79 6.32
CA ARG A 210 -16.71 -8.31 6.43
C ARG A 210 -17.32 -8.37 5.04
N LEU A 211 -18.38 -9.15 4.87
CA LEU A 211 -19.08 -9.31 3.61
C LEU A 211 -20.52 -8.79 3.73
N GLN A 212 -21.00 -8.09 2.70
CA GLN A 212 -22.37 -7.59 2.61
C GLN A 212 -22.98 -7.91 1.24
N ALA A 213 -24.14 -8.56 1.22
CA ALA A 213 -24.86 -8.79 -0.02
C ALA A 213 -25.41 -7.47 -0.58
N VAL A 214 -25.25 -7.27 -1.88
CA VAL A 214 -25.80 -6.12 -2.60
C VAL A 214 -27.19 -6.48 -3.13
N GLY A 215 -28.18 -5.65 -2.83
CA GLY A 215 -29.52 -5.77 -3.42
C GLY A 215 -29.52 -5.31 -4.87
N GLY A 216 -30.23 -6.02 -5.75
CA GLY A 216 -30.31 -5.67 -7.17
C GLY A 216 -30.67 -6.86 -8.06
N ALA A 217 -30.69 -6.64 -9.38
CA ALA A 217 -30.93 -7.69 -10.37
C ALA A 217 -29.72 -8.65 -10.50
N GLU A 218 -28.52 -8.13 -10.28
CA GLU A 218 -27.27 -8.89 -10.28
C GLU A 218 -26.88 -9.25 -8.85
N ARG A 219 -26.54 -10.52 -8.62
CA ARG A 219 -26.06 -10.99 -7.31
C ARG A 219 -24.60 -10.56 -7.15
N ALA A 220 -24.34 -9.75 -6.14
CA ALA A 220 -23.00 -9.27 -5.83
C ALA A 220 -22.78 -9.18 -4.33
N TRP A 221 -21.51 -9.22 -3.93
CA TRP A 221 -21.08 -9.08 -2.55
C TRP A 221 -20.02 -7.99 -2.44
N LEU A 222 -20.17 -7.14 -1.44
CA LEU A 222 -19.13 -6.25 -0.97
C LEU A 222 -18.25 -7.01 0.01
N VAL A 223 -16.93 -6.87 -0.10
CA VAL A 223 -15.94 -7.42 0.83
C VAL A 223 -15.02 -6.31 1.32
N TRP A 224 -14.88 -6.22 2.65
CA TRP A 224 -13.82 -5.47 3.31
C TRP A 224 -12.95 -6.44 4.08
N ALA A 225 -11.66 -6.17 4.09
CA ALA A 225 -10.69 -6.98 4.79
C ALA A 225 -9.88 -6.13 5.75
N ALA A 226 -9.58 -6.73 6.91
CA ALA A 226 -8.65 -6.17 7.86
C ALA A 226 -7.65 -7.21 8.33
N VAL A 227 -6.44 -6.76 8.63
CA VAL A 227 -5.40 -7.55 9.29
C VAL A 227 -4.98 -6.79 10.55
N ASP A 228 -4.96 -7.46 11.69
CA ASP A 228 -4.82 -6.84 13.02
C ASP A 228 -5.74 -5.64 13.21
N ARG A 229 -7.00 -5.77 12.73
CA ARG A 229 -8.03 -4.73 12.82
C ARG A 229 -7.71 -3.46 12.03
N ARG A 230 -6.75 -3.49 11.11
CA ARG A 230 -6.43 -2.39 10.20
C ARG A 230 -6.94 -2.74 8.81
N SER A 231 -7.64 -1.81 8.17
CA SER A 231 -8.16 -1.98 6.82
C SER A 231 -7.03 -2.25 5.83
N VAL A 232 -7.16 -3.32 5.04
CA VAL A 232 -6.15 -3.69 4.02
C VAL A 232 -6.67 -3.56 2.59
N GLY A 233 -7.88 -3.02 2.38
CA GLY A 233 -8.45 -2.93 1.03
C GLY A 233 -7.61 -2.14 0.04
N LEU A 234 -6.95 -1.07 0.49
CA LEU A 234 -6.01 -0.30 -0.35
C LEU A 234 -4.76 -1.13 -0.71
N ALA A 235 -4.22 -1.88 0.25
CA ALA A 235 -3.10 -2.78 0.00
C ALA A 235 -3.51 -3.92 -0.94
N MET A 236 -4.76 -4.40 -0.84
CA MET A 236 -5.27 -5.39 -1.77
C MET A 236 -5.39 -4.85 -3.19
N ALA A 237 -5.86 -3.60 -3.35
CA ALA A 237 -5.89 -2.96 -4.66
C ALA A 237 -4.48 -2.78 -5.25
N MET A 238 -3.47 -2.54 -4.41
CA MET A 238 -2.08 -2.43 -4.83
C MET A 238 -1.51 -3.74 -5.40
N TYR A 239 -1.94 -4.89 -4.90
CA TYR A 239 -1.50 -6.20 -5.38
C TYR A 239 -2.43 -6.77 -6.46
N ASP A 240 -3.14 -5.89 -7.17
CA ASP A 240 -4.04 -6.23 -8.27
C ASP A 240 -5.12 -7.26 -7.87
N PHE A 241 -5.74 -7.08 -6.70
CA PHE A 241 -6.85 -7.96 -6.27
C PHE A 241 -8.01 -8.01 -7.28
N VAL A 242 -8.23 -6.93 -8.04
CA VAL A 242 -9.23 -6.91 -9.12
C VAL A 242 -8.84 -7.90 -10.22
N ASP A 243 -7.60 -7.88 -10.69
CA ASP A 243 -7.11 -8.82 -11.71
C ASP A 243 -7.06 -10.24 -11.16
N TRP A 244 -6.70 -10.42 -9.88
CA TRP A 244 -6.81 -11.72 -9.21
C TRP A 244 -8.24 -12.27 -9.25
N CYS A 245 -9.25 -11.44 -9.02
CA CYS A 245 -10.65 -11.86 -9.12
C CYS A 245 -11.06 -12.20 -10.56
N ALA A 246 -10.59 -11.44 -11.54
CA ALA A 246 -10.83 -11.77 -12.94
C ALA A 246 -10.16 -13.11 -13.33
N ASP A 247 -8.91 -13.33 -12.93
CA ASP A 247 -8.08 -14.47 -13.35
C ASP A 247 -8.40 -15.76 -12.58
N GLU A 248 -8.52 -15.70 -11.25
CA GLU A 248 -8.70 -16.89 -10.40
C GLU A 248 -10.18 -17.23 -10.17
N LEU A 249 -11.06 -16.23 -10.17
CA LEU A 249 -12.49 -16.41 -9.91
C LEU A 249 -13.36 -16.30 -11.16
N GLY A 250 -12.87 -15.65 -12.22
CA GLY A 250 -13.70 -15.33 -13.39
C GLY A 250 -14.84 -14.37 -13.04
N VAL A 251 -14.68 -13.53 -12.01
CA VAL A 251 -15.70 -12.58 -11.56
C VAL A 251 -15.20 -11.15 -11.71
N ASP A 252 -16.09 -10.27 -12.14
CA ASP A 252 -15.81 -8.85 -12.16
C ASP A 252 -15.76 -8.32 -10.72
N ALA A 253 -14.68 -7.61 -10.42
CA ALA A 253 -14.47 -6.93 -9.15
C ALA A 253 -14.33 -5.41 -9.36
N ALA A 254 -14.94 -4.63 -8.48
CA ALA A 254 -14.87 -3.17 -8.49
C ALA A 254 -14.57 -2.66 -7.09
N GLY A 255 -13.77 -1.62 -6.92
CA GLY A 255 -13.54 -1.02 -5.61
C GLY A 255 -14.82 -0.42 -5.03
N ASP A 256 -15.03 -0.55 -3.73
CA ASP A 256 -16.15 0.01 -2.98
C ASP A 256 -15.67 0.82 -1.77
N ARG A 257 -16.43 1.85 -1.40
CA ARG A 257 -16.17 2.70 -0.21
C ARG A 257 -17.43 2.99 0.59
N SER A 258 -18.49 2.23 0.37
CA SER A 258 -19.81 2.50 0.93
C SER A 258 -19.86 2.39 2.46
N TRP A 259 -18.90 1.69 3.08
CA TRP A 259 -18.83 1.48 4.52
C TRP A 259 -17.70 2.28 5.16
N HIS A 260 -18.03 3.26 5.99
CA HIS A 260 -17.08 4.13 6.72
C HIS A 260 -15.95 4.75 5.87
N ASN A 261 -16.15 4.89 4.55
CA ASN A 261 -15.11 5.28 3.58
C ASN A 261 -13.89 4.33 3.58
N GLU A 262 -14.05 3.14 4.15
CA GLU A 262 -13.08 2.06 4.12
C GLU A 262 -13.08 1.40 2.75
N PHE A 263 -11.88 1.06 2.29
CA PHE A 263 -11.71 0.46 0.98
C PHE A 263 -12.12 -1.01 1.00
N GLY A 264 -13.07 -1.37 0.17
CA GLY A 264 -13.53 -2.74 -0.07
C GLY A 264 -13.66 -3.02 -1.56
N PHE A 265 -14.27 -4.14 -1.89
CA PHE A 265 -14.49 -4.56 -3.27
C PHE A 265 -15.90 -5.14 -3.43
N ARG A 266 -16.59 -4.76 -4.49
CA ARG A 266 -17.80 -5.41 -5.00
C ARG A 266 -17.40 -6.50 -5.97
N LEU A 267 -17.85 -7.73 -5.76
CA LEU A 267 -17.64 -8.85 -6.66
C LEU A 267 -18.99 -9.36 -7.18
N ALA A 268 -19.10 -9.54 -8.49
CA ALA A 268 -20.29 -10.06 -9.16
C ALA A 268 -20.36 -11.60 -9.04
N THR A 269 -20.84 -12.08 -7.89
CA THR A 269 -20.99 -13.51 -7.60
C THR A 269 -22.16 -13.76 -6.66
N ASP A 270 -22.72 -14.97 -6.70
CA ASP A 270 -23.75 -15.43 -5.78
C ASP A 270 -23.23 -16.26 -4.60
N ASP A 271 -21.94 -16.60 -4.60
CA ASP A 271 -21.30 -17.39 -3.56
C ASP A 271 -20.40 -16.53 -2.64
N PRO A 272 -20.89 -16.09 -1.47
CA PRO A 272 -20.08 -15.32 -0.51
C PRO A 272 -18.91 -16.11 0.09
N ASP A 273 -19.02 -17.43 0.18
CA ASP A 273 -17.98 -18.25 0.79
C ASP A 273 -16.76 -18.32 -0.14
N VAL A 274 -16.98 -18.35 -1.45
CA VAL A 274 -15.92 -18.21 -2.46
C VAL A 274 -15.23 -16.86 -2.39
N VAL A 275 -15.98 -15.75 -2.26
CA VAL A 275 -15.40 -14.40 -2.07
C VAL A 275 -14.51 -14.39 -0.83
N ALA A 276 -15.00 -14.92 0.29
CA ALA A 276 -14.26 -14.93 1.54
C ALA A 276 -12.97 -15.78 1.43
N ILE A 277 -13.06 -16.97 0.83
CA ILE A 277 -11.94 -17.89 0.66
C ILE A 277 -10.85 -17.29 -0.21
N GLU A 278 -11.19 -16.76 -1.39
CA GLU A 278 -10.19 -16.20 -2.30
C GLU A 278 -9.65 -14.86 -1.82
N THR A 279 -10.46 -14.03 -1.16
CA THR A 279 -9.95 -12.82 -0.49
C THR A 279 -8.91 -13.20 0.55
N ASN A 280 -9.21 -14.20 1.40
CA ASN A 280 -8.24 -14.67 2.38
C ASN A 280 -7.01 -15.31 1.71
N ARG A 281 -7.18 -16.09 0.65
CA ARG A 281 -6.06 -16.69 -0.09
C ARG A 281 -5.16 -15.60 -0.67
N PHE A 282 -5.73 -14.59 -1.30
CA PHE A 282 -5.00 -13.44 -1.80
C PHE A 282 -4.21 -12.75 -0.69
N ILE A 283 -4.85 -12.41 0.43
CA ILE A 283 -4.18 -11.79 1.58
C ILE A 283 -3.01 -12.66 2.07
N GLN A 284 -3.18 -13.98 2.12
CA GLN A 284 -2.14 -14.92 2.58
C GLN A 284 -1.03 -15.14 1.54
N SER A 285 -1.33 -15.03 0.24
CA SER A 285 -0.34 -15.07 -0.84
C SER A 285 0.64 -13.88 -0.76
N TRP A 286 0.20 -12.78 -0.15
CA TRP A 286 0.97 -11.55 -0.03
C TRP A 286 1.26 -11.25 1.44
N SER A 287 2.40 -11.73 1.94
CA SER A 287 2.82 -11.56 3.34
C SER A 287 2.91 -10.10 3.81
N SER A 288 2.94 -9.15 2.87
CA SER A 288 2.96 -7.69 3.09
C SER A 288 1.57 -7.08 3.25
N ILE A 289 0.49 -7.80 2.94
CA ILE A 289 -0.86 -7.32 3.21
C ILE A 289 -1.11 -7.40 4.71
N GLY A 290 -1.32 -6.24 5.34
CA GLY A 290 -1.60 -6.17 6.77
C GLY A 290 -0.39 -5.96 7.66
N THR A 291 0.74 -5.57 7.07
CA THR A 291 1.93 -5.20 7.81
C THR A 291 1.76 -3.77 8.28
N ALA A 292 1.71 -3.62 9.61
CA ALA A 292 1.16 -2.45 10.25
C ALA A 292 2.08 -1.24 10.05
N ASP A 293 1.58 -0.19 9.40
CA ASP A 293 1.93 1.17 9.79
C ASP A 293 1.35 1.40 11.20
N PRO A 294 2.19 1.61 12.23
CA PRO A 294 1.72 1.87 13.58
C PRO A 294 0.75 3.07 13.67
N GLY A 295 0.85 4.02 12.73
CA GLY A 295 0.04 5.24 12.64
C GLY A 295 -1.32 5.08 11.95
N SER A 296 -1.62 3.94 11.31
CA SER A 296 -2.95 3.71 10.74
C SER A 296 -4.03 3.66 11.83
N ALA A 297 -5.28 3.99 11.52
CA ALA A 297 -6.35 3.83 12.51
C ALA A 297 -6.70 2.35 12.72
N VAL A 298 -6.96 1.94 13.96
CA VAL A 298 -7.46 0.61 14.30
C VAL A 298 -8.99 0.66 14.24
N ILE A 299 -9.61 -0.23 13.47
CA ILE A 299 -11.06 -0.35 13.42
C ILE A 299 -11.54 -1.10 14.66
N ALA A 300 -12.39 -0.45 15.44
CA ALA A 300 -12.96 -1.04 16.65
C ALA A 300 -13.93 -2.19 16.31
N ASP A 301 -14.10 -3.15 17.23
CA ASP A 301 -14.87 -4.38 16.93
C ASP A 301 -16.36 -4.10 16.85
N ASP A 302 -16.86 -3.19 17.68
CA ASP A 302 -18.21 -2.68 17.62
C ASP A 302 -18.53 -2.03 16.27
N ILE A 303 -17.56 -1.35 15.66
CA ILE A 303 -17.66 -0.84 14.29
C ILE A 303 -17.60 -1.97 13.27
N TRP A 304 -16.60 -2.87 13.37
CA TRP A 304 -16.38 -3.96 12.41
C TRP A 304 -17.56 -4.93 12.31
N TYR A 305 -18.17 -5.29 13.44
CA TYR A 305 -19.31 -6.22 13.52
C TYR A 305 -20.68 -5.50 13.53
N ALA A 306 -20.71 -4.18 13.33
CA ALA A 306 -21.97 -3.46 13.21
C ALA A 306 -22.76 -3.95 11.98
N VAL A 307 -24.03 -4.28 12.17
CA VAL A 307 -24.99 -4.36 11.07
C VAL A 307 -25.30 -2.90 10.69
N ALA A 308 -24.99 -2.47 9.47
CA ALA A 308 -25.29 -1.10 9.05
C ALA A 308 -26.77 -0.77 9.35
N PRO A 309 -27.11 0.47 9.76
CA PRO A 309 -28.51 0.85 9.91
C PRO A 309 -29.19 0.68 8.54
N GLY A 310 -30.26 -0.11 8.52
CA GLY A 310 -31.03 -0.41 7.31
C GLY A 310 -31.82 0.78 6.78
#